data_AF-A0A8T5SU12-F1
#
_entry.id   AF-A0A8T5SU12-F1
#
_cell.length_a   1.000
_cell.length_b   1.000
_cell.length_c   1.000
_cell.angle_alpha   90.00
_cell.angle_beta   90.00
_cell.angle_gamma   90.00
#
_symmetry.space_group_name_H-M   'P 1'
#
loop_
_entity.id
_entity.type
_entity.pdbx_description
1 polymer ?
#
loop_
_entity_poly.entity_id
_entity_poly.type
_entity_poly.pdbx_seq_one_letter_code
_entity_poly.pdbx_strand_id
1 'polypeptide(L)'
;MVYDTRGLSETDAVYEAAIKIADEIMEGIDRLTYSNTIETATLFITGSGAQLILLARSFDEGLIAPAFRSTLKSVSYDSETGYIQRYVIPILDVESPT
;
A
#
# COMPACT_ATOMS: atom_id res chain seq x y z
N MET A 1 6.69 -1.22 6.47
CA MET A 1 8.06 -1.47 5.95
C MET A 1 8.24 -0.74 4.63
N VAL A 2 9.44 -0.27 4.29
CA VAL A 2 9.72 0.43 3.03
C VAL A 2 10.80 -0.34 2.28
N TYR A 3 10.58 -0.59 0.99
CA TYR A 3 11.55 -1.16 0.07
C TYR A 3 11.74 -0.21 -1.11
N ASP A 4 12.92 0.39 -1.21
CA ASP A 4 13.30 1.20 -2.36
C ASP A 4 14.32 0.44 -3.21
N THR A 5 13.94 0.10 -4.43
CA THR A 5 14.78 -0.66 -5.37
C THR A 5 15.50 0.23 -6.38
N ARG A 6 15.35 1.55 -6.29
CA ARG A 6 15.90 2.50 -7.27
C ARG A 6 17.40 2.71 -7.12
N GLY A 7 18.00 2.31 -6.00
CA GLY A 7 19.43 2.48 -5.73
C GLY A 7 19.87 3.94 -5.63
N LEU A 8 18.92 4.86 -5.40
CA LEU A 8 19.14 6.28 -5.18
C LEU A 8 19.31 6.55 -3.68
N SER A 9 19.84 7.72 -3.30
CA SER A 9 19.94 8.10 -1.88
C SER A 9 18.55 8.01 -1.23
N GLU A 10 18.47 7.48 -0.01
CA GLU A 10 17.24 7.14 0.73
C GLU A 10 16.23 8.29 0.96
N THR A 11 16.46 9.50 0.44
CA THR A 11 15.64 10.70 0.67
C THR A 11 15.58 11.61 -0.57
N ASP A 12 15.31 11.03 -1.74
CA ASP A 12 14.96 11.84 -2.92
C ASP A 12 13.49 12.31 -2.88
N ALA A 13 13.13 13.27 -3.74
CA ALA A 13 11.79 13.85 -3.73
C ALA A 13 10.67 12.82 -3.95
N VAL A 14 10.95 11.74 -4.69
CA VAL A 14 9.99 10.66 -4.93
C VAL A 14 9.85 9.78 -3.69
N TYR A 15 10.95 9.50 -2.98
CA TYR A 15 10.92 8.79 -1.71
C TYR A 15 10.07 9.55 -0.69
N GLU A 16 10.37 10.84 -0.49
CA GLU A 16 9.64 11.70 0.45
C GLU A 16 8.16 11.81 0.11
N ALA A 17 7.83 11.97 -1.19
CA ALA A 17 6.44 12.01 -1.64
C ALA A 17 5.74 10.66 -1.42
N ALA A 18 6.39 9.54 -1.74
CA ALA A 18 5.83 8.20 -1.56
C ALA A 18 5.56 7.89 -0.09
N ILE A 19 6.49 8.23 0.80
CA ILE A 19 6.33 8.08 2.25
C ILE A 19 5.18 8.93 2.75
N LYS A 20 5.15 10.22 2.40
CA LYS A 20 4.09 11.12 2.83
C LYS A 20 2.70 10.64 2.42
N ILE A 21 2.53 10.22 1.17
CA ILE A 21 1.24 9.71 0.68
C ILE A 21 0.90 8.38 1.37
N ALA A 22 1.88 7.48 1.55
CA ALA A 22 1.66 6.24 2.28
C ALA A 22 1.21 6.50 3.72
N ASP A 23 1.82 7.47 4.42
CA ASP A 23 1.45 7.87 5.77
C ASP A 23 0.04 8.47 5.83
N GLU A 24 -0.35 9.32 4.87
CA GLU A 24 -1.71 9.87 4.79
C GLU A 24 -2.77 8.77 4.57
N ILE A 25 -2.47 7.79 3.70
CA ILE A 25 -3.33 6.62 3.48
C ILE A 25 -3.40 5.77 4.76
N MET A 26 -2.25 5.50 5.37
CA MET A 26 -2.18 4.72 6.60
C MET A 26 -2.86 5.43 7.77
N GLU A 27 -2.81 6.75 7.90
CA GLU A 27 -3.57 7.51 8.92
C GLU A 27 -5.08 7.44 8.64
N GLY A 28 -5.48 7.52 7.38
CA GLY A 28 -6.88 7.32 6.97
C GLY A 28 -7.40 5.94 7.33
N ILE A 29 -6.57 4.91 7.17
CA ILE A 29 -6.86 3.52 7.52
C ILE A 29 -6.71 3.27 9.03
N ASP A 30 -5.75 3.89 9.69
CA ASP A 30 -5.49 3.77 11.12
C ASP A 30 -6.58 4.46 11.91
N ARG A 31 -7.23 5.52 11.40
CA ARG A 31 -8.50 6.02 11.96
C ARG A 31 -9.64 4.99 11.93
N LEU A 32 -9.46 3.89 11.21
CA LEU A 32 -10.35 2.74 11.13
C LEU A 32 -9.89 1.58 12.05
N THR A 33 -8.97 1.85 13.01
CA THR A 33 -8.29 0.94 13.99
C THR A 33 -9.16 -0.02 14.79
N TYR A 34 -10.44 -0.13 14.51
CA TYR A 34 -11.24 -1.26 14.97
C TYR A 34 -11.12 -2.49 14.06
N SER A 35 -10.44 -2.42 12.91
CA SER A 35 -10.11 -3.60 12.11
C SER A 35 -8.74 -4.18 12.51
N ASN A 36 -8.74 -5.08 13.51
CA ASN A 36 -7.62 -5.93 13.95
C ASN A 36 -7.09 -6.89 12.86
N THR A 37 -7.01 -6.44 11.61
CA THR A 37 -7.01 -7.33 10.47
C THR A 37 -5.91 -7.05 9.48
N ILE A 38 -5.29 -5.86 9.48
CA ILE A 38 -4.07 -5.59 8.73
C ILE A 38 -2.91 -6.21 9.49
N GLU A 39 -2.28 -7.20 8.88
CA GLU A 39 -1.11 -7.89 9.41
C GLU A 39 0.17 -7.13 9.05
N THR A 40 0.25 -6.63 7.81
CA THR A 40 1.44 -5.95 7.31
C THR A 40 1.09 -4.88 6.29
N ALA A 41 1.86 -3.79 6.32
CA ALA A 41 1.84 -2.72 5.33
C ALA A 41 3.27 -2.50 4.81
N THR A 42 3.43 -2.57 3.49
CA THR A 42 4.74 -2.45 2.82
C THR A 42 4.67 -1.48 1.65
N LEU A 43 5.47 -0.42 1.72
CA LEU A 43 5.67 0.53 0.63
C LEU A 43 6.81 0.03 -0.28
N PHE A 44 6.50 -0.21 -1.55
CA PHE A 44 7.47 -0.53 -2.59
C PHE A 44 7.67 0.67 -3.48
N ILE A 45 8.91 1.12 -3.61
CA ILE A 45 9.32 2.20 -4.50
C ILE A 45 10.27 1.61 -5.56
N THR A 46 9.92 1.81 -6.82
CA THR A 46 10.64 1.29 -7.98
C THR A 46 10.91 2.41 -8.98
N GLY A 47 11.74 2.15 -9.98
CA GLY A 47 12.01 3.14 -11.04
C GLY A 47 10.76 3.59 -11.81
N SER A 48 9.68 2.81 -11.76
CA SER A 48 8.43 3.08 -12.47
C SER A 48 7.34 3.68 -11.60
N GLY A 49 7.51 3.76 -10.27
CA GLY A 49 6.45 4.22 -9.38
C GLY A 49 6.61 3.81 -7.93
N ALA A 50 5.58 4.09 -7.14
CA ALA A 50 5.44 3.66 -5.76
C ALA A 50 4.10 2.97 -5.54
N GLN A 51 4.09 1.91 -4.73
CA GLN A 51 2.91 1.12 -4.42
C GLN A 51 2.91 0.74 -2.94
N LEU A 52 1.78 0.91 -2.26
CA LEU A 52 1.54 0.41 -0.91
C LEU A 52 0.80 -0.91 -0.97
N ILE A 53 1.41 -1.95 -0.42
CA ILE A 53 0.84 -3.29 -0.31
C ILE A 53 0.37 -3.50 1.12
N LEU A 54 -0.92 -3.81 1.27
CA LEU A 54 -1.52 -4.19 2.54
C LEU A 54 -1.86 -5.68 2.51
N LEU A 55 -1.48 -6.40 3.54
CA LEU A 55 -1.89 -7.78 3.80
C LEU A 55 -2.83 -7.78 4.99
N ALA A 56 -4.02 -8.35 4.80
CA ALA A 56 -5.03 -8.40 5.84
C ALA A 56 -5.79 -9.74 5.86
N ARG A 57 -6.12 -10.27 7.05
CA ARG A 57 -6.97 -11.48 7.17
C ARG A 57 -8.43 -11.22 6.80
N SER A 58 -8.87 -10.00 7.06
CA SER A 58 -10.23 -9.54 6.81
C SER A 58 -10.14 -8.05 6.54
N PHE A 59 -10.82 -7.53 5.53
CA PHE A 59 -10.79 -6.10 5.30
C PHE A 59 -12.14 -5.68 4.77
N ASP A 60 -12.77 -4.73 5.45
CA ASP A 60 -14.01 -4.16 4.98
C ASP A 60 -13.69 -3.13 3.88
N GLU A 61 -13.97 -3.51 2.64
CA GLU A 61 -13.77 -2.65 1.46
C GLU A 61 -14.59 -1.36 1.51
N GLY A 62 -15.64 -1.33 2.33
CA GLY A 62 -16.40 -0.13 2.66
C GLY A 62 -15.52 0.98 3.22
N LEU A 63 -14.44 0.60 3.91
CA LEU A 63 -13.50 1.48 4.61
C LEU A 63 -12.39 2.03 3.70
N ILE A 64 -12.13 1.39 2.55
CA ILE A 64 -11.25 1.96 1.53
C ILE A 64 -11.98 3.11 0.83
N ALA A 65 -11.31 4.26 0.75
CA ALA A 65 -11.79 5.38 -0.03
C ALA A 65 -12.11 4.91 -1.46
N PRO A 66 -13.27 5.27 -2.04
CA PRO A 66 -13.73 4.74 -3.33
C PRO A 66 -12.69 4.80 -4.46
N ALA A 67 -11.81 5.80 -4.43
CA ALA A 67 -10.70 5.99 -5.37
C ALA A 67 -9.70 4.81 -5.41
N PHE A 68 -9.57 4.03 -4.33
CA PHE A 68 -8.64 2.90 -4.25
C PHE A 68 -9.33 1.53 -4.31
N ARG A 69 -10.66 1.47 -4.54
CA ARG A 69 -11.37 0.19 -4.62
C ARG A 69 -11.05 -0.60 -5.90
N SER A 70 -10.68 0.10 -6.98
CA SER A 70 -10.29 -0.50 -8.25
C SER A 70 -8.85 -1.02 -8.26
N THR A 71 -8.05 -0.66 -7.26
CA THR A 71 -6.63 -1.01 -7.20
C THR A 71 -6.47 -2.38 -6.55
N LEU A 72 -6.78 -3.39 -7.36
CA LEU A 72 -6.36 -4.79 -7.29
C LEU A 72 -6.41 -5.46 -5.90
N LYS A 73 -7.54 -6.11 -5.64
CA LYS A 73 -7.71 -7.16 -4.63
C LYS A 73 -7.22 -8.50 -5.17
N SER A 74 -6.26 -9.13 -4.53
CA SER A 74 -5.92 -10.53 -4.74
C SER A 74 -6.06 -11.27 -3.42
N VAL A 75 -6.94 -12.27 -3.35
CA VAL A 75 -7.11 -13.11 -2.17
C VAL A 75 -6.33 -14.39 -2.37
N SER A 76 -5.39 -14.66 -1.47
CA SER A 76 -4.61 -15.89 -1.44
C SER A 76 -4.89 -16.63 -0.13
N TYR A 77 -5.01 -17.95 -0.22
CA TYR A 77 -5.12 -18.80 0.96
C TYR A 77 -3.73 -19.27 1.38
N ASP A 78 -3.39 -19.05 2.65
CA ASP A 78 -2.20 -19.56 3.30
C ASP A 78 -2.64 -20.53 4.43
N SER A 79 -2.01 -21.71 4.50
CA SER A 79 -2.45 -22.76 5.43
C SER A 79 -2.13 -22.47 6.90
N GLU A 80 -1.20 -21.56 7.19
CA GLU A 80 -0.79 -21.22 8.55
C GLU A 80 -1.58 -20.01 9.11
N THR A 81 -1.93 -19.07 8.24
CA THR A 81 -2.52 -17.77 8.59
C THR A 81 -3.96 -17.60 8.13
N GLY A 82 -4.45 -18.50 7.27
CA GLY A 82 -5.79 -18.50 6.71
C GLY A 82 -5.90 -17.71 5.39
N TYR A 83 -7.07 -17.15 5.11
CA TYR A 83 -7.26 -16.30 3.94
C TYR A 83 -6.59 -14.95 4.16
N ILE A 84 -5.52 -14.67 3.42
CA ILE A 84 -4.90 -13.36 3.36
C ILE A 84 -5.39 -12.64 2.10
N GLN A 85 -5.90 -11.43 2.32
CA GLN A 85 -6.29 -10.51 1.28
C GLN A 85 -5.14 -9.53 1.07
N ARG A 86 -4.62 -9.48 -0.15
CA ARG A 86 -3.60 -8.53 -0.58
C ARG A 86 -4.27 -7.39 -1.33
N TYR A 87 -4.01 -6.17 -0.89
CA TYR A 87 -4.42 -4.94 -1.52
C TYR A 87 -3.18 -4.20 -2.02
N VAL A 88 -3.24 -3.67 -3.24
CA VAL A 88 -2.15 -2.92 -3.85
C VAL A 88 -2.66 -1.53 -4.20
N ILE A 89 -2.17 -0.52 -3.51
CA ILE A 89 -2.56 0.88 -3.71
C ILE A 89 -1.41 1.60 -4.43
N PRO A 90 -1.55 1.95 -5.73
CA PRO A 90 -0.58 2.77 -6.41
C PRO A 90 -0.56 4.17 -5.79
N ILE A 91 0.64 4.68 -5.52
CA ILE A 91 0.89 5.96 -4.86
C ILE A 91 1.46 6.98 -5.84
N LEU A 92 2.37 6.53 -6.71
CA LEU A 92 2.97 7.36 -7.76
C LEU A 92 3.17 6.48 -9.01
N ASP A 93 2.73 6.97 -10.17
CA ASP A 93 3.16 6.45 -11.46
C ASP A 93 4.22 7.40 -12.04
N VAL A 94 5.34 6.86 -12.51
CA VAL A 94 6.44 7.66 -13.10
C VAL A 94 6.18 7.96 -14.60
N GLU A 95 5.11 7.42 -15.20
CA GLU A 95 4.62 7.84 -16.53
C GLU A 95 3.40 8.77 -16.35
N SER A 96 3.39 10.03 -16.79
CA SER A 96 3.87 10.53 -18.08
C SER A 96 4.35 11.99 -18.00
N PRO A 97 5.56 12.33 -18.50
CA PRO A 97 5.78 13.65 -19.06
C PRO A 97 5.11 13.72 -20.44
N THR A 98 4.09 14.57 -20.56
CA THR A 98 3.64 15.09 -21.87
C THR A 98 4.69 16.00 -22.46
#